data_AF-G5GIZ0-F1
#
_entry.id   AF-G5GIZ0-F1
#
_cell.length_a   1.000
_cell.length_b   1.000
_cell.length_c   1.000
_cell.angle_alpha   90.00
_cell.angle_beta   90.00
_cell.angle_gamma   90.00
#
_symmetry.space_group_name_H-M   'P 1'
#
loop_
_entity.id
_entity.type
_entity.pdbx_description
1 polymer ?
#
loop_
_entity_poly.entity_id
_entity_poly.type
_entity_poly.pdbx_seq_one_letter_code
_entity_poly.pdbx_strand_id
1 'polypeptide(L)'
;MNSMLVKELYEIKANPLEYMEGEADLERLVSYIIGFSAAEAVYKINDDIVGKEFSDFVKKRHNIALETIQWITALRWITADDKSAFKRFYYELDSFINENNKEIFSMEDNGAVSYAKQEKGIKPDLLCSHIENMRERPGMWLGTKDVERMYFFIKGFIKAELIIHGIAKEHPFEGLTHNFTNFVRQVYNIKENVSWLKILEFKSENKEEALEKFYCLFDDYRKTFD
;
A
#
# COMPACT_ATOMS: atom_id res chain seq x y z
N MET A 1 -2.02 5.63 21.01
CA MET A 1 -2.94 5.36 19.88
C MET A 1 -2.49 4.06 19.23
N ASN A 2 -3.32 3.02 19.23
CA ASN A 2 -2.94 1.69 18.74
C ASN A 2 -3.22 1.60 17.23
N SER A 3 -2.37 2.28 16.45
CA SER A 3 -2.54 2.40 15.00
C SER A 3 -2.01 1.17 14.27
N MET A 4 -2.86 0.52 13.47
CA MET A 4 -2.45 -0.60 12.61
C MET A 4 -1.45 -0.12 11.56
N LEU A 5 -1.75 0.99 10.88
CA LEU A 5 -0.88 1.57 9.88
C LEU A 5 0.48 1.95 10.47
N VAL A 6 0.55 2.53 11.69
CA VAL A 6 1.85 2.83 12.32
C VAL A 6 2.67 1.57 12.55
N LYS A 7 2.06 0.52 13.11
CA LYS A 7 2.74 -0.77 13.32
C LYS A 7 3.29 -1.32 12.00
N GLU A 8 2.46 -1.31 10.97
CA GLU A 8 2.84 -1.74 9.63
C GLU A 8 4.00 -0.92 9.05
N LEU A 9 3.95 0.41 9.20
CA LEU A 9 5.03 1.28 8.75
C LEU A 9 6.35 0.95 9.45
N TYR A 10 6.32 0.59 10.74
CA TYR A 10 7.52 0.15 11.46
C TYR A 10 8.01 -1.26 11.04
N GLU A 11 7.12 -2.17 10.64
CA GLU A 11 7.53 -3.44 9.99
C GLU A 11 8.26 -3.17 8.67
N ILE A 12 7.70 -2.29 7.83
CA ILE A 12 8.32 -1.88 6.56
C ILE A 12 9.66 -1.18 6.82
N LYS A 13 9.75 -0.33 7.84
CA LYS A 13 11.01 0.35 8.22
C LYS A 13 12.11 -0.64 8.57
N ALA A 14 11.75 -1.73 9.25
CA ALA A 14 12.70 -2.76 9.66
C ALA A 14 13.17 -3.60 8.46
N ASN A 15 12.28 -3.89 7.50
CA ASN A 15 12.57 -4.77 6.36
C ASN A 15 12.16 -4.15 4.99
N PRO A 16 12.68 -2.97 4.61
CA PRO A 16 12.13 -2.22 3.48
C PRO A 16 12.28 -2.95 2.14
N LEU A 17 13.35 -3.73 1.97
CA LEU A 17 13.63 -4.45 0.72
C LEU A 17 12.63 -5.58 0.46
N GLU A 18 12.10 -6.22 1.51
CA GLU A 18 11.09 -7.26 1.39
C GLU A 18 9.75 -6.67 0.95
N TYR A 19 9.39 -5.51 1.49
CA TYR A 19 8.12 -4.87 1.16
C TYR A 19 8.15 -4.15 -0.18
N MET A 20 9.29 -3.60 -0.60
CA MET A 20 9.42 -2.66 -1.72
C MET A 20 10.19 -3.21 -2.93
N GLU A 21 10.07 -4.52 -3.20
CA GLU A 21 10.67 -5.18 -4.39
C GLU A 21 12.19 -4.92 -4.51
N GLY A 22 12.92 -5.01 -3.39
CA GLY A 22 14.38 -4.92 -3.36
C GLY A 22 14.96 -3.50 -3.29
N GLU A 23 14.13 -2.46 -3.23
CA GLU A 23 14.61 -1.07 -3.10
C GLU A 23 13.66 -0.21 -2.27
N ALA A 24 14.22 0.49 -1.28
CA ALA A 24 13.49 1.47 -0.49
C ALA A 24 13.19 2.72 -1.33
N ASP A 25 11.91 2.94 -1.61
CA ASP A 25 11.43 3.97 -2.51
C ASP A 25 10.15 4.62 -1.96
N LEU A 26 10.10 5.96 -1.97
CA LEU A 26 9.00 6.71 -1.39
C LEU A 26 7.69 6.55 -2.19
N GLU A 27 7.74 6.47 -3.52
CA GLU A 27 6.53 6.30 -4.34
C GLU A 27 5.86 4.96 -4.07
N ARG A 28 6.66 3.90 -3.93
CA ARG A 28 6.18 2.55 -3.56
C ARG A 28 5.51 2.57 -2.19
N LEU A 29 6.14 3.22 -1.21
CA LEU A 29 5.59 3.37 0.14
C LEU A 29 4.28 4.15 0.15
N VAL A 30 4.20 5.25 -0.60
CA VAL A 30 2.98 6.06 -0.70
C VAL A 30 1.83 5.24 -1.30
N SER A 31 2.09 4.55 -2.41
CA SER A 31 1.08 3.70 -3.06
C SER A 31 0.59 2.61 -2.11
N TYR A 32 1.51 2.02 -1.34
CA TYR A 32 1.18 1.05 -0.29
C TYR A 32 0.30 1.63 0.80
N ILE A 33 0.65 2.79 1.36
CA ILE A 33 -0.13 3.49 2.38
C ILE A 33 -1.55 3.78 1.88
N ILE A 34 -1.69 4.27 0.64
CA ILE A 34 -3.00 4.57 0.03
C ILE A 34 -3.85 3.30 -0.04
N GLY A 35 -3.26 2.17 -0.46
CA GLY A 35 -3.93 0.88 -0.46
C GLY A 35 -4.38 0.42 0.92
N PHE A 36 -3.50 0.54 1.91
CA PHE A 36 -3.77 0.18 3.30
C PHE A 36 -4.92 1.00 3.87
N SER A 37 -4.85 2.33 3.74
CA SER A 37 -5.90 3.25 4.22
C SER A 37 -7.21 3.08 3.47
N ALA A 38 -7.19 2.69 2.18
CA ALA A 38 -8.41 2.40 1.44
C ALA A 38 -9.16 1.20 2.03
N ALA A 39 -8.45 0.14 2.44
CA ALA A 39 -9.08 -0.99 3.14
C ALA A 39 -9.63 -0.54 4.50
N GLU A 40 -8.84 0.15 5.33
CA GLU A 40 -9.29 0.66 6.63
C GLU A 40 -10.58 1.50 6.51
N ALA A 41 -10.65 2.38 5.51
CA ALA A 41 -11.81 3.23 5.25
C ALA A 41 -13.09 2.44 4.98
N VAL A 42 -13.01 1.28 4.30
CA VAL A 42 -14.18 0.42 4.07
C VAL A 42 -14.78 -0.08 5.40
N TYR A 43 -13.93 -0.36 6.38
CA TYR A 43 -14.33 -0.82 7.71
C TYR A 43 -14.53 0.33 8.70
N LYS A 44 -14.46 1.59 8.24
CA LYS A 44 -14.54 2.80 9.07
C LYS A 44 -13.48 2.85 10.17
N ILE A 45 -12.36 2.17 9.92
CA ILE A 45 -11.11 2.36 10.65
C ILE A 45 -10.48 3.55 9.93
N ASN A 46 -10.40 4.72 10.55
CA ASN A 46 -9.84 5.90 9.88
C ASN A 46 -8.68 6.42 10.71
N ASP A 47 -7.53 5.77 10.54
CA ASP A 47 -6.29 6.13 11.19
C ASP A 47 -5.43 6.97 10.25
N ASP A 48 -5.82 8.24 10.08
CA ASP A 48 -5.19 9.19 9.17
C ASP A 48 -3.86 9.74 9.72
N ILE A 49 -2.99 8.86 10.23
CA ILE A 49 -1.74 9.22 10.91
C ILE A 49 -0.79 10.02 10.01
N VAL A 50 -0.74 9.69 8.72
CA VAL A 50 0.08 10.36 7.71
C VAL A 50 -0.75 11.31 6.83
N GLY A 51 -1.89 11.77 7.36
CA GLY A 51 -2.81 12.67 6.70
C GLY A 51 -2.45 14.14 6.86
N LYS A 52 -3.48 14.98 7.02
CA LYS A 52 -3.33 16.43 7.08
C LYS A 52 -2.41 16.89 8.21
N GLU A 53 -2.54 16.33 9.41
CA GLU A 53 -1.75 16.73 10.58
C GLU A 53 -0.25 16.44 10.38
N PHE A 54 0.08 15.29 9.79
CA PHE A 54 1.45 14.95 9.43
C PHE A 54 1.99 15.83 8.31
N SER A 55 1.19 16.11 7.27
CA SER A 55 1.53 17.10 6.24
C SER A 55 1.84 18.47 6.83
N ASP A 56 1.00 18.96 7.74
CA ASP A 56 1.19 20.26 8.40
C ASP A 56 2.44 20.26 9.29
N PHE A 57 2.72 19.17 9.99
CA PHE A 57 3.95 18.98 10.75
C PHE A 57 5.21 19.06 9.88
N VAL A 58 5.28 18.28 8.80
CA VAL A 58 6.44 18.25 7.89
C VAL A 58 6.66 19.63 7.27
N LYS A 59 5.60 20.28 6.78
CA LYS A 59 5.70 21.64 6.21
C LYS A 59 6.25 22.64 7.23
N LYS A 60 5.72 22.63 8.45
CA LYS A 60 6.15 23.53 9.53
C LYS A 60 7.62 23.32 9.89
N ARG A 61 8.06 22.06 10.05
CA ARG A 61 9.46 21.74 10.41
C ARG A 61 10.46 22.20 9.35
N HIS A 62 10.03 22.22 8.08
CA HIS A 62 10.86 22.58 6.93
C HIS A 62 10.64 24.00 6.40
N ASN A 63 9.88 24.82 7.12
CA ASN A 63 9.53 26.19 6.71
C ASN A 63 8.93 26.27 5.30
N ILE A 64 8.12 25.28 4.91
CA ILE A 64 7.46 25.28 3.60
C ILE A 64 6.13 26.02 3.70
N ALA A 65 6.05 27.16 3.04
CA ALA A 65 4.90 28.08 3.11
C ALA A 65 3.69 27.66 2.27
N LEU A 66 3.84 26.73 1.33
CA LEU A 66 2.74 26.31 0.46
C LEU A 66 1.78 25.38 1.19
N GLU A 67 0.59 25.87 1.50
CA GLU A 67 -0.40 25.12 2.29
C GLU A 67 -0.96 23.89 1.56
N THR A 68 -1.02 23.95 0.23
CA THR A 68 -1.65 22.94 -0.62
C THR A 68 -0.80 21.69 -0.84
N ILE A 69 0.49 21.72 -0.54
CA ILE A 69 1.35 20.55 -0.74
C ILE A 69 1.17 19.54 0.40
N GLN A 70 1.24 18.27 0.04
CA GLN A 70 1.26 17.16 0.99
C GLN A 70 2.70 16.84 1.41
N TRP A 71 2.85 16.11 2.52
CA TRP A 71 4.15 15.69 3.04
C TRP A 71 5.02 15.03 1.96
N ILE A 72 4.44 14.23 1.05
CA ILE A 72 5.17 13.52 -0.02
C ILE A 72 5.96 14.51 -0.89
N THR A 73 5.27 15.54 -1.38
CA THR A 73 5.87 16.60 -2.20
C THR A 73 6.89 17.40 -1.41
N ALA A 74 6.58 17.71 -0.14
CA ALA A 74 7.51 18.39 0.76
C ALA A 74 8.82 17.60 0.91
N LEU A 75 8.74 16.29 1.14
CA LEU A 75 9.89 15.41 1.28
C LEU A 75 10.72 15.33 0.00
N ARG A 76 10.07 15.25 -1.16
CA ARG A 76 10.76 15.24 -2.47
C ARG A 76 11.50 16.54 -2.76
N TRP A 77 11.03 17.68 -2.26
CA TRP A 77 11.74 18.95 -2.45
C TRP A 77 12.99 19.09 -1.59
N ILE A 78 13.00 18.46 -0.41
CA ILE A 78 14.11 18.60 0.55
C ILE A 78 15.10 17.43 0.48
N THR A 79 14.90 16.47 -0.42
CA THR A 79 15.77 15.30 -0.60
C THR A 79 16.19 15.15 -2.07
N ALA A 80 17.28 14.41 -2.30
CA ALA A 80 17.86 14.28 -3.63
C ALA A 80 17.15 13.25 -4.52
N ASP A 81 16.59 12.21 -3.92
CA ASP A 81 15.96 11.06 -4.60
C ASP A 81 14.93 10.39 -3.68
N ASP A 82 14.08 9.52 -4.26
CA ASP A 82 13.01 8.84 -3.53
C ASP A 82 13.52 7.88 -2.43
N LYS A 83 14.75 7.36 -2.57
CA LYS A 83 15.40 6.56 -1.52
C LYS A 83 15.76 7.39 -0.29
N SER A 84 16.26 8.60 -0.50
CA SER A 84 16.53 9.57 0.56
C SER A 84 15.23 10.10 1.15
N ALA A 85 14.21 10.33 0.31
CA ALA A 85 12.88 10.74 0.73
C ALA A 85 12.19 9.67 1.59
N PHE A 86 12.33 8.39 1.27
CA PHE A 86 11.85 7.26 2.06
C PHE A 86 12.46 7.25 3.46
N LYS A 87 13.77 7.39 3.57
CA LYS A 87 14.45 7.49 4.89
C LYS A 87 13.98 8.72 5.65
N ARG A 88 13.81 9.84 4.94
CA ARG A 88 13.35 11.09 5.53
C ARG A 88 11.94 10.98 6.06
N PHE A 89 11.04 10.29 5.35
CA PHE A 89 9.68 10.01 5.81
C PHE A 89 9.69 9.38 7.20
N TYR A 90 10.48 8.32 7.41
CA TYR A 90 10.54 7.67 8.72
C TYR A 90 11.13 8.56 9.82
N TYR A 91 12.11 9.39 9.50
CA TYR A 91 12.64 10.38 10.45
C TYR A 91 11.56 11.40 10.86
N GLU A 92 10.78 11.89 9.90
CA GLU A 92 9.67 12.80 10.19
C GLU A 92 8.54 12.10 10.94
N LEU A 93 8.21 10.86 10.59
CA LEU A 93 7.20 10.06 11.28
C LEU A 93 7.57 9.82 12.75
N ASP A 94 8.81 9.41 13.02
CA ASP A 94 9.31 9.25 14.39
C ASP A 94 9.21 10.57 15.16
N SER A 95 9.63 11.68 14.54
CA SER A 95 9.58 13.00 15.16
C SER A 95 8.15 13.43 15.46
N PHE A 96 7.23 13.24 14.50
CA PHE A 96 5.81 13.53 14.65
C PHE A 96 5.17 12.73 15.78
N ILE A 97 5.46 11.43 15.85
CA ILE A 97 4.97 10.53 16.89
C ILE A 97 5.49 10.96 18.28
N ASN A 98 6.79 11.25 18.38
CA ASN A 98 7.42 11.62 19.64
C ASN A 98 6.95 12.99 20.16
N GLU A 99 6.87 14.00 19.28
CA GLU A 99 6.46 15.36 19.65
C GLU A 99 4.98 15.44 20.01
N ASN A 100 4.13 14.60 19.42
CA ASN A 100 2.71 14.53 19.77
C ASN A 100 2.39 13.56 20.92
N ASN A 101 3.41 12.92 21.51
CA ASN A 101 3.44 12.25 22.80
C ASN A 101 2.12 11.52 23.21
N LYS A 102 1.79 10.41 22.53
CA LYS A 102 0.61 9.58 22.88
C LYS A 102 0.92 8.09 22.81
N GLU A 103 1.46 7.50 23.89
CA GLU A 103 1.36 6.06 24.19
C GLU A 103 1.21 5.14 22.94
N ILE A 104 2.25 5.08 22.08
CA ILE A 104 2.22 4.23 20.88
C ILE A 104 2.82 2.84 21.19
N PHE A 105 3.61 2.73 22.27
CA PHE A 105 4.30 1.50 22.66
C PHE A 105 4.10 1.09 24.13
N SER A 106 2.94 1.38 24.75
CA SER A 106 2.55 0.72 26.01
C SER A 106 1.48 -0.33 25.73
N MET A 107 1.89 -1.46 25.20
CA MET A 107 1.18 -2.71 25.41
C MET A 107 2.20 -3.83 25.35
N GLU A 108 2.58 -4.29 26.54
CA GLU A 108 2.93 -5.69 26.75
C GLU A 108 1.96 -6.57 25.97
N ASP A 109 2.51 -7.65 25.44
CA ASP A 109 1.89 -8.77 24.73
C ASP A 109 0.70 -9.37 25.50
N ASN A 110 -0.41 -8.64 25.55
CA ASN A 110 -1.65 -9.03 26.20
C ASN A 110 -2.80 -8.90 25.20
N GLY A 111 -2.83 -9.88 24.30
CA GLY A 111 -4.02 -10.22 23.53
C GLY A 111 -4.00 -9.60 22.15
N ALA A 112 -4.06 -10.48 21.14
CA ALA A 112 -4.65 -10.16 19.85
C ALA A 112 -5.83 -9.22 20.06
N VAL A 113 -5.68 -7.95 19.67
CA VAL A 113 -6.82 -7.04 19.60
C VAL A 113 -7.72 -7.66 18.55
N SER A 114 -8.71 -8.40 19.04
CA SER A 114 -9.75 -9.01 18.23
C SER A 114 -10.58 -7.87 17.66
N TYR A 115 -10.15 -7.32 16.52
CA TYR A 115 -10.98 -6.45 15.69
C TYR A 115 -12.24 -7.20 15.18
N ALA A 116 -12.32 -8.52 15.41
CA ALA A 116 -13.49 -9.33 15.19
C ALA A 116 -14.52 -9.22 16.35
N LYS A 117 -15.46 -8.28 16.22
CA LYS A 117 -16.86 -8.54 16.59
C LYS A 117 -17.82 -7.67 15.78
N GLN A 118 -17.63 -7.65 14.47
CA GLN A 118 -18.72 -7.38 13.54
C GLN A 118 -18.70 -8.45 12.47
N GLU A 119 -19.73 -9.30 12.47
CA GLU A 119 -20.02 -10.26 11.40
C GLU A 119 -20.18 -9.52 10.07
N LYS A 120 -19.08 -9.31 9.35
CA LYS A 120 -19.10 -9.09 7.91
C LYS A 120 -17.91 -9.86 7.37
N GLY A 121 -18.19 -11.06 6.87
CA GLY A 121 -17.19 -11.87 6.17
C GLY A 121 -16.43 -11.04 5.14
N ILE A 122 -15.22 -11.51 4.82
CA ILE A 122 -14.37 -10.97 3.77
C ILE A 122 -15.25 -10.72 2.54
N LYS A 123 -15.17 -9.51 1.97
CA LYS A 123 -15.94 -9.16 0.78
C LYS A 123 -15.00 -9.12 -0.42
N PRO A 124 -14.88 -10.23 -1.18
CA PRO A 124 -14.17 -10.26 -2.46
C PRO A 124 -14.43 -9.02 -3.31
N ASP A 125 -15.68 -8.58 -3.39
CA ASP A 125 -16.05 -7.50 -4.28
C ASP A 125 -15.36 -6.15 -4.01
N LEU A 126 -14.78 -5.91 -2.83
CA LEU A 126 -14.19 -4.61 -2.46
C LEU A 126 -12.91 -4.28 -3.23
N LEU A 127 -11.90 -5.16 -3.18
CA LEU A 127 -10.65 -4.93 -3.90
C LEU A 127 -10.88 -4.93 -5.40
N CYS A 128 -11.71 -5.84 -5.90
CA CYS A 128 -12.16 -5.83 -7.29
C CYS A 128 -12.80 -4.49 -7.68
N SER A 129 -13.70 -3.95 -6.84
CA SER A 129 -14.32 -2.64 -7.09
C SER A 129 -13.29 -1.51 -7.13
N HIS A 130 -12.28 -1.52 -6.26
CA HIS A 130 -11.18 -0.55 -6.34
C HIS A 130 -10.38 -0.69 -7.64
N ILE A 131 -10.07 -1.92 -8.06
CA ILE A 131 -9.35 -2.18 -9.32
C ILE A 131 -10.16 -1.67 -10.52
N GLU A 132 -11.47 -1.89 -10.55
CA GLU A 132 -12.35 -1.37 -11.62
C GLU A 132 -12.43 0.17 -11.59
N ASN A 133 -12.57 0.79 -10.42
CA ASN A 133 -12.55 2.25 -10.30
C ASN A 133 -11.22 2.86 -10.77
N MET A 134 -10.11 2.18 -10.51
CA MET A 134 -8.79 2.56 -11.02
C MET A 134 -8.68 2.42 -12.53
N ARG A 135 -9.30 1.39 -13.12
CA ARG A 135 -9.35 1.20 -14.57
C ARG A 135 -10.08 2.34 -15.24
N GLU A 136 -11.22 2.74 -14.69
CA GLU A 136 -12.02 3.84 -15.24
C GLU A 136 -11.34 5.20 -15.09
N ARG A 137 -10.63 5.43 -13.98
CA ARG A 137 -10.07 6.75 -13.62
C ARG A 137 -8.66 6.64 -13.03
N PRO A 138 -7.66 6.14 -13.78
CA PRO A 138 -6.33 5.86 -13.22
C PRO A 138 -5.65 7.11 -12.66
N GLY A 139 -5.81 8.27 -13.31
CA GLY A 139 -5.25 9.54 -12.81
C GLY A 139 -5.83 9.99 -11.46
N MET A 140 -7.07 9.63 -11.13
CA MET A 140 -7.70 10.00 -9.85
C MET A 140 -7.17 9.14 -8.69
N TRP A 141 -6.94 7.85 -8.95
CA TRP A 141 -6.61 6.88 -7.91
C TRP A 141 -5.12 6.61 -7.79
N LEU A 142 -4.43 6.49 -8.93
CA LEU A 142 -3.00 6.21 -9.01
C LEU A 142 -2.19 7.49 -9.27
N GLY A 143 -2.82 8.63 -9.55
CA GLY A 143 -2.15 9.88 -9.96
C GLY A 143 -1.63 9.86 -11.41
N THR A 144 -1.27 8.68 -11.92
CA THR A 144 -0.85 8.44 -13.31
C THR A 144 -1.09 6.98 -13.68
N LYS A 145 -1.04 6.63 -14.97
CA LYS A 145 -1.16 5.25 -15.45
C LYS A 145 0.14 4.47 -15.15
N ASP A 146 0.25 3.90 -13.96
CA ASP A 146 1.45 3.19 -13.52
C ASP A 146 1.13 1.85 -12.85
N VAL A 147 1.59 0.77 -13.48
CA VAL A 147 1.44 -0.60 -12.97
C VAL A 147 2.13 -0.80 -11.61
N GLU A 148 3.21 -0.08 -11.34
CA GLU A 148 3.94 -0.16 -10.08
C GLU A 148 3.10 0.41 -8.93
N ARG A 149 2.46 1.56 -9.16
CA ARG A 149 1.54 2.17 -8.17
C ARG A 149 0.35 1.26 -7.90
N MET A 150 -0.22 0.64 -8.94
CA MET A 150 -1.27 -0.37 -8.80
C MET A 150 -0.81 -1.57 -7.96
N TYR A 151 0.39 -2.10 -8.24
CA TYR A 151 0.97 -3.22 -7.51
C TYR A 151 1.08 -2.94 -6.00
N PHE A 152 1.68 -1.80 -5.64
CA PHE A 152 1.87 -1.44 -4.23
C PHE A 152 0.56 -1.08 -3.52
N PHE A 153 -0.39 -0.46 -4.22
CA PHE A 153 -1.73 -0.27 -3.70
C PHE A 153 -2.38 -1.61 -3.31
N ILE A 154 -2.36 -2.59 -4.22
CA ILE A 154 -2.95 -3.92 -3.96
C ILE A 154 -2.28 -4.59 -2.76
N LYS A 155 -0.94 -4.49 -2.64
CA LYS A 155 -0.20 -5.04 -1.48
C LYS A 155 -0.65 -4.41 -0.16
N GLY A 156 -0.75 -3.07 -0.12
CA GLY A 156 -1.19 -2.35 1.09
C GLY A 156 -2.62 -2.72 1.48
N PHE A 157 -3.52 -2.77 0.51
CA PHE A 157 -4.92 -3.14 0.73
C PHE A 157 -5.05 -4.56 1.31
N ILE A 158 -4.36 -5.53 0.72
CA ILE A 158 -4.39 -6.93 1.19
C ILE A 158 -3.79 -7.06 2.59
N LYS A 159 -2.68 -6.35 2.89
CA LYS A 159 -2.09 -6.41 4.24
C LYS A 159 -3.05 -5.87 5.29
N ALA A 160 -3.72 -4.73 5.03
CA ALA A 160 -4.72 -4.19 5.94
C ALA A 160 -5.87 -5.19 6.19
N GLU A 161 -6.42 -5.80 5.14
CA GLU A 161 -7.44 -6.86 5.25
C GLU A 161 -6.98 -8.01 6.17
N LEU A 162 -5.74 -8.50 5.97
CA LEU A 162 -5.19 -9.60 6.77
C LEU A 162 -5.03 -9.24 8.25
N ILE A 163 -4.66 -7.99 8.55
CA ILE A 163 -4.57 -7.49 9.92
C ILE A 163 -5.96 -7.36 10.55
N ILE A 164 -6.92 -6.76 9.83
CA ILE A 164 -8.28 -6.51 10.31
C ILE A 164 -9.01 -7.83 10.64
N HIS A 165 -8.89 -8.82 9.77
CA HIS A 165 -9.61 -10.10 9.91
C HIS A 165 -8.85 -11.17 10.70
N GLY A 166 -7.59 -10.91 11.06
CA GLY A 166 -6.77 -11.81 11.87
C GLY A 166 -6.39 -13.10 11.12
N ILE A 167 -5.44 -13.00 10.19
CA ILE A 167 -4.80 -14.11 9.44
C ILE A 167 -5.78 -15.23 9.08
N ALA A 168 -6.71 -14.93 8.17
CA ALA A 168 -7.44 -16.00 7.52
C ALA A 168 -6.49 -16.69 6.53
N LYS A 169 -6.02 -17.90 6.87
CA LYS A 169 -5.37 -18.89 5.97
C LYS A 169 -6.18 -19.22 4.69
N GLU A 170 -7.34 -18.60 4.53
CA GLU A 170 -8.29 -18.77 3.45
C GLU A 170 -8.84 -17.41 3.01
N HIS A 171 -8.01 -16.36 3.03
CA HIS A 171 -8.43 -15.07 2.47
C HIS A 171 -8.53 -15.23 0.94
N PRO A 172 -9.69 -15.01 0.30
CA PRO A 172 -9.84 -15.12 -1.16
C PRO A 172 -8.85 -14.26 -1.95
N PHE A 173 -8.25 -13.24 -1.30
CA PHE A 173 -7.20 -12.39 -1.87
C PHE A 173 -5.76 -12.62 -1.45
N GLU A 174 -5.46 -13.58 -0.56
CA GLU A 174 -4.12 -14.18 -0.58
C GLU A 174 -3.82 -14.71 -2.01
N GLY A 175 -4.90 -15.04 -2.74
CA GLY A 175 -4.90 -15.30 -4.17
C GLY A 175 -4.52 -14.13 -5.10
N LEU A 176 -4.68 -12.84 -4.80
CA LEU A 176 -4.30 -11.78 -5.77
C LEU A 176 -2.79 -11.46 -5.78
N THR A 177 -2.09 -11.70 -4.68
CA THR A 177 -0.62 -11.64 -4.68
C THR A 177 -0.01 -12.99 -5.03
N HIS A 178 -0.55 -14.10 -4.53
CA HIS A 178 0.01 -15.44 -4.82
C HIS A 178 -0.61 -16.09 -6.06
N ASN A 179 -1.92 -16.35 -6.08
CA ASN A 179 -2.58 -17.08 -7.16
C ASN A 179 -2.59 -16.32 -8.49
N PHE A 180 -2.76 -15.00 -8.48
CA PHE A 180 -2.67 -14.15 -9.67
C PHE A 180 -1.22 -14.06 -10.15
N THR A 181 -0.22 -13.95 -9.26
CA THR A 181 1.19 -14.10 -9.68
C THR A 181 1.41 -15.45 -10.35
N ASN A 182 0.89 -16.54 -9.79
CA ASN A 182 1.01 -17.88 -10.36
C ASN A 182 0.28 -17.97 -11.72
N PHE A 183 -0.91 -17.39 -11.85
CA PHE A 183 -1.65 -17.31 -13.11
C PHE A 183 -0.87 -16.55 -14.17
N VAL A 184 -0.37 -15.35 -13.85
CA VAL A 184 0.45 -14.54 -14.77
C VAL A 184 1.72 -15.30 -15.18
N ARG A 185 2.38 -15.99 -14.24
CA ARG A 185 3.53 -16.86 -14.53
C ARG A 185 3.17 -17.99 -15.48
N GLN A 186 2.03 -18.63 -15.31
CA GLN A 186 1.55 -19.68 -16.22
C GLN A 186 1.27 -19.13 -17.62
N VAL A 187 0.57 -18.01 -17.73
CA VAL A 187 0.26 -17.35 -19.02
C VAL A 187 1.54 -17.01 -19.79
N TYR A 188 2.56 -16.50 -19.10
CA TYR A 188 3.85 -16.14 -19.72
C TYR A 188 4.90 -17.27 -19.72
N ASN A 189 4.56 -18.46 -19.23
CA ASN A 189 5.46 -19.61 -19.08
C ASN A 189 6.77 -19.28 -18.32
N ILE A 190 6.65 -18.56 -17.20
CA ILE A 190 7.75 -18.14 -16.33
C ILE A 190 7.87 -19.08 -15.14
N LYS A 191 9.05 -19.70 -14.98
CA LYS A 191 9.31 -20.69 -13.92
C LYS A 191 9.91 -20.06 -12.67
N GLU A 192 10.59 -18.94 -12.84
CA GLU A 192 11.27 -18.18 -11.80
C GLU A 192 10.26 -17.57 -10.82
N ASN A 193 10.64 -17.48 -9.54
CA ASN A 193 9.81 -16.85 -8.52
C ASN A 193 9.91 -15.32 -8.60
N VAL A 194 9.27 -14.74 -9.60
CA VAL A 194 9.20 -13.30 -9.85
C VAL A 194 7.77 -12.79 -9.69
N SER A 195 7.61 -11.58 -9.17
CA SER A 195 6.31 -10.93 -8.99
C SER A 195 5.65 -10.66 -10.35
N TRP A 196 4.31 -10.62 -10.40
CA TRP A 196 3.61 -10.25 -11.62
C TRP A 196 4.01 -8.86 -12.11
N LEU A 197 4.33 -7.92 -11.22
CA LEU A 197 4.84 -6.59 -11.58
C LEU A 197 6.08 -6.71 -12.48
N LYS A 198 7.10 -7.45 -12.03
CA LYS A 198 8.35 -7.63 -12.79
C LYS A 198 8.11 -8.31 -14.13
N ILE A 199 7.17 -9.25 -14.18
CA ILE A 199 6.77 -9.90 -15.44
C ILE A 199 6.18 -8.87 -16.40
N LEU A 200 5.23 -8.05 -15.95
CA LEU A 200 4.54 -7.08 -16.80
C LEU A 200 5.46 -5.94 -17.24
N GLU A 201 6.34 -5.46 -16.35
CA GLU A 201 7.39 -4.50 -16.69
C GLU A 201 8.31 -5.05 -17.78
N PHE A 202 8.74 -6.31 -17.65
CA PHE A 202 9.61 -6.94 -18.65
C PHE A 202 8.90 -7.19 -19.99
N LYS A 203 7.59 -7.47 -19.95
CA LYS A 203 6.80 -7.80 -21.14
C LYS A 203 6.21 -6.59 -21.84
N SER A 204 6.47 -5.36 -21.38
CA SER A 204 5.84 -4.14 -21.90
C SER A 204 6.87 -3.05 -22.21
N GLU A 205 6.55 -2.17 -23.15
CA GLU A 205 7.42 -1.06 -23.56
C GLU A 205 7.45 0.06 -22.53
N ASN A 206 6.36 0.24 -21.78
CA ASN A 206 6.23 1.28 -20.76
C ASN A 206 5.23 0.87 -19.65
N LYS A 207 5.18 1.70 -18.61
CA LYS A 207 4.34 1.50 -17.41
C LYS A 207 2.83 1.53 -17.71
N GLU A 208 2.39 2.31 -18.70
CA GLU A 208 0.98 2.38 -19.09
C GLU A 208 0.54 1.08 -19.76
N GLU A 209 1.32 0.60 -20.73
CA GLU A 209 1.04 -0.67 -21.41
C GLU A 209 1.05 -1.84 -20.42
N ALA A 210 1.98 -1.84 -19.47
CA ALA A 210 2.01 -2.84 -18.40
C ALA A 210 0.74 -2.82 -17.53
N LEU A 211 0.19 -1.63 -17.26
CA LEU A 211 -1.07 -1.48 -16.52
C LEU A 211 -2.27 -1.97 -17.32
N GLU A 212 -2.32 -1.71 -18.63
CA GLU A 212 -3.38 -2.25 -19.49
C GLU A 212 -3.32 -3.78 -19.56
N LYS A 213 -2.11 -4.37 -19.66
CA LYS A 213 -1.93 -5.84 -19.57
C LYS A 213 -2.36 -6.41 -18.23
N PHE A 214 -2.09 -5.70 -17.13
CA PHE A 214 -2.59 -6.08 -15.81
C PHE A 214 -4.13 -6.21 -15.85
N TYR A 215 -4.86 -5.24 -16.40
CA TYR A 215 -6.32 -5.31 -16.49
C TYR A 215 -6.81 -6.48 -17.34
N CYS A 216 -6.20 -6.73 -18.50
CA CYS A 216 -6.57 -7.89 -19.33
C CYS A 216 -6.36 -9.22 -18.59
N LEU A 217 -5.20 -9.39 -17.94
CA LEU A 217 -4.90 -10.59 -17.18
C LEU A 217 -5.79 -10.74 -15.95
N PHE A 218 -6.13 -9.63 -15.31
CA PHE A 218 -7.06 -9.62 -14.19
C PHE A 218 -8.46 -10.05 -14.61
N ASP A 219 -8.96 -9.60 -15.77
CA ASP A 219 -10.22 -10.06 -16.34
C ASP A 219 -10.20 -11.55 -16.65
N ASP A 220 -9.11 -12.05 -17.23
CA ASP A 220 -8.98 -13.48 -17.53
C ASP A 220 -8.86 -14.32 -16.26
N TYR A 221 -8.15 -13.84 -15.25
CA TYR A 221 -8.05 -14.49 -13.94
C TYR A 221 -9.41 -14.56 -13.23
N ARG A 222 -10.22 -13.51 -13.31
CA ARG A 222 -11.57 -13.51 -12.70
C ARG A 222 -12.45 -14.61 -13.27
N LYS A 223 -12.37 -14.87 -14.58
CA LYS A 223 -13.11 -15.96 -15.24
C LYS A 223 -12.72 -17.36 -14.78
N THR A 224 -11.61 -17.55 -14.06
CA THR A 224 -11.19 -18.88 -13.59
C THR A 224 -11.79 -19.29 -12.25
N PHE A 225 -12.52 -18.40 -11.57
CA PHE A 225 -13.19 -18.69 -10.29
C PHE A 225 -14.69 -18.32 -10.28
N ASP A 226 -15.23 -17.90 -11.44
CA ASP A 226 -16.68 -17.83 -11.72
C ASP A 226 -17.19 -19.20 -12.20
#